data_AF-A0A8H7AVF0-F1
#
_entry.id   AF-A0A8H7AVF0-F1
#
_cell.length_a   1.000
_cell.length_b   1.000
_cell.length_c   1.000
_cell.angle_alpha   90.00
_cell.angle_beta   90.00
_cell.angle_gamma   90.00
#
_symmetry.space_group_name_H-M   'P 1'
#
loop_
_entity.id
_entity.type
_entity.pdbx_description
1 polymer ?
#
loop_
_entity_poly.entity_id
_entity_poly.type
_entity_poly.pdbx_seq_one_letter_code
_entity_poly.pdbx_strand_id
1 'polypeptide(L)'
;GSESHVICLRQVGFRHTVQQRIVERAVFASAREDYRDIFFCAEHLDPKDPHQGAQGIVRSLIAQLLVCYHEFDSRLIKQLLKSDLDHLKPLCATLEIMINELPEVVLTCIIDAITMHEDSEARCKKVEYVLDTLIEIAESDNERRCVFKLLVTSPRVSRRYGARTGGKACASVLTMPEKVASQGAFTMTKWGDYMQAGQIGYTG
;
A
#
# COMPACT_ATOMS: atom_id res chain seq x y z
N GLY A 1 -6.13 20.86 -2.58
CA GLY A 1 -5.16 20.08 -1.80
C GLY A 1 -5.72 18.69 -1.70
N SER A 2 -5.10 17.72 -2.37
CA SER A 2 -5.39 16.31 -2.16
C SER A 2 -4.88 15.92 -0.79
N GLU A 3 -5.75 15.34 0.04
CA GLU A 3 -5.27 14.64 1.22
C GLU A 3 -4.75 13.27 0.77
N SER A 4 -3.45 13.06 0.90
CA SER A 4 -2.86 11.73 0.81
C SER A 4 -3.21 10.97 2.09
N HIS A 5 -3.70 9.74 1.95
CA HIS A 5 -4.15 8.93 3.09
C HIS A 5 -3.40 7.60 3.12
N VAL A 6 -2.82 7.29 4.27
CA VAL A 6 -2.32 5.95 4.58
C VAL A 6 -3.37 5.25 5.44
N ILE A 7 -3.84 4.09 4.97
CA ILE A 7 -4.84 3.29 5.68
C ILE A 7 -4.23 1.93 5.97
N CYS A 8 -4.28 1.52 7.24
CA CYS A 8 -3.86 0.18 7.63
C CYS A 8 -5.09 -0.63 8.07
N LEU A 9 -5.42 -1.70 7.36
CA LEU A 9 -6.50 -2.62 7.71
C LEU A 9 -5.96 -3.81 8.51
N ARG A 10 -6.27 -3.82 9.80
CA ARG A 10 -6.01 -4.97 10.67
C ARG A 10 -7.19 -5.94 10.62
N GLN A 11 -6.97 -7.19 10.25
CA GLN A 11 -7.97 -8.25 10.31
C GLN A 11 -7.74 -9.13 11.53
N VAL A 12 -8.82 -9.43 12.26
CA VAL A 12 -8.83 -10.41 13.34
C VAL A 12 -9.78 -11.52 12.90
N GLY A 13 -9.29 -12.75 12.70
CA GLY A 13 -10.14 -13.96 12.65
C GLY A 13 -10.93 -14.27 11.36
N PHE A 14 -10.52 -13.84 10.16
CA PHE A 14 -11.25 -14.14 8.91
C PHE A 14 -10.70 -15.33 8.10
N ARG A 15 -11.60 -16.01 7.36
CA ARG A 15 -11.25 -16.96 6.29
C ARG A 15 -10.86 -16.19 5.01
N HIS A 16 -9.88 -16.69 4.24
CA HIS A 16 -9.32 -16.11 3.00
C HIS A 16 -10.35 -15.44 2.07
N THR A 17 -11.53 -16.03 1.89
CA THR A 17 -12.57 -15.54 0.96
C THR A 17 -13.18 -14.19 1.34
N VAL A 18 -13.21 -13.83 2.63
CA VAL A 18 -13.73 -12.54 3.08
C VAL A 18 -12.64 -11.47 3.03
N GLN A 19 -11.38 -11.87 3.16
CA GLN A 19 -10.20 -11.03 2.96
C GLN A 19 -10.24 -10.37 1.58
N GLN A 20 -10.40 -11.19 0.55
CA GLN A 20 -10.46 -10.79 -0.84
C GLN A 20 -11.63 -9.83 -1.11
N ARG A 21 -12.81 -10.12 -0.54
CA ARG A 21 -14.02 -9.27 -0.71
C ARG A 21 -13.92 -7.90 -0.03
N ILE A 22 -13.17 -7.78 1.06
CA ILE A 22 -13.01 -6.50 1.76
C ILE A 22 -11.90 -5.67 1.13
N VAL A 23 -10.80 -6.32 0.71
CA VAL A 23 -9.82 -5.67 -0.17
C VAL A 23 -10.53 -5.17 -1.40
N GLU A 24 -11.26 -6.03 -2.12
CA GLU A 24 -12.12 -5.68 -3.27
C GLU A 24 -13.08 -4.53 -2.94
N ARG A 25 -13.74 -4.50 -1.78
CA ARG A 25 -14.67 -3.41 -1.46
C ARG A 25 -13.99 -2.10 -1.07
N ALA A 26 -12.87 -2.11 -0.34
CA ALA A 26 -12.06 -0.92 -0.10
C ALA A 26 -11.51 -0.38 -1.43
N VAL A 27 -11.08 -1.30 -2.29
CA VAL A 27 -10.72 -1.12 -3.71
C VAL A 27 -11.85 -0.49 -4.53
N PHE A 28 -13.10 -0.98 -4.40
CA PHE A 28 -14.25 -0.50 -5.19
C PHE A 28 -14.88 0.78 -4.62
N ALA A 29 -14.64 1.12 -3.35
CA ALA A 29 -15.18 2.33 -2.73
C ALA A 29 -14.42 3.61 -3.15
N SER A 30 -13.19 3.47 -3.65
CA SER A 30 -12.38 4.56 -4.17
C SER A 30 -12.72 4.81 -5.64
N ALA A 31 -13.84 5.49 -5.90
CA ALA A 31 -14.40 5.74 -7.24
C ALA A 31 -13.60 6.73 -8.12
N ARG A 32 -12.30 6.93 -7.83
CA ARG A 32 -11.42 7.92 -8.46
C ARG A 32 -9.99 7.44 -8.69
N GLU A 33 -9.74 6.14 -8.57
CA GLU A 33 -8.41 5.56 -8.86
C GLU A 33 -8.24 5.31 -10.36
N ASP A 34 -7.22 5.92 -10.96
CA ASP A 34 -6.84 5.68 -12.34
C ASP A 34 -5.94 4.43 -12.45
N TYR A 35 -5.07 4.24 -11.45
CA TYR A 35 -4.14 3.12 -11.40
C TYR A 35 -4.10 2.44 -10.03
N ARG A 36 -3.79 1.15 -10.05
CA ARG A 36 -3.70 0.33 -8.84
C ARG A 36 -2.58 -0.67 -8.93
N ASP A 37 -1.74 -0.68 -7.91
CA ASP A 37 -0.75 -1.72 -7.67
C ASP A 37 -1.17 -2.57 -6.48
N ILE A 38 -1.13 -3.89 -6.63
CA ILE A 38 -1.50 -4.83 -5.57
C ILE A 38 -0.39 -5.88 -5.39
N PHE A 39 0.01 -6.10 -4.15
CA PHE A 39 0.91 -7.19 -3.80
C PHE A 39 0.30 -8.08 -2.71
N PHE A 40 0.24 -9.40 -2.97
CA PHE A 40 -0.30 -10.39 -2.04
C PHE A 40 0.84 -11.14 -1.34
N CYS A 41 1.24 -10.71 -0.14
CA CYS A 41 2.34 -11.35 0.59
C CYS A 41 2.08 -12.84 0.87
N ALA A 42 0.82 -13.25 1.04
CA ALA A 42 0.45 -14.63 1.32
C ALA A 42 0.63 -15.59 0.11
N GLU A 43 0.72 -15.06 -1.11
CA GLU A 43 0.98 -15.88 -2.32
C GLU A 43 2.48 -16.13 -2.53
N HIS A 44 3.33 -15.29 -1.94
CA HIS A 44 4.78 -15.28 -2.13
C HIS A 44 5.55 -15.77 -0.89
N LEU A 45 5.12 -16.90 -0.31
CA LEU A 45 5.74 -17.48 0.89
C LEU A 45 6.87 -18.48 0.59
N ASP A 46 6.85 -19.09 -0.59
CA ASP A 46 7.85 -20.09 -0.97
C ASP A 46 9.25 -19.44 -1.00
N PRO A 47 10.25 -20.00 -0.28
CA PRO A 47 11.63 -19.51 -0.35
C PRO A 47 12.25 -19.52 -1.75
N LYS A 48 11.69 -20.28 -2.69
CA LYS A 48 12.13 -20.32 -4.09
C LYS A 48 11.38 -19.33 -4.99
N ASP A 49 10.39 -18.63 -4.44
CA ASP A 49 9.65 -17.62 -5.20
C ASP A 49 10.56 -16.40 -5.48
N PRO A 50 10.76 -16.03 -6.76
CA PRO A 50 11.55 -14.85 -7.11
C PRO A 50 10.95 -13.52 -6.59
N HIS A 51 9.67 -13.53 -6.21
CA HIS A 51 8.94 -12.42 -5.63
C HIS A 51 8.80 -12.52 -4.10
N GLN A 52 9.58 -13.37 -3.43
CA GLN A 52 9.57 -13.42 -1.97
C GLN A 52 10.14 -12.15 -1.33
N GLY A 53 9.43 -11.63 -0.32
CA GLY A 53 9.92 -10.59 0.58
C GLY A 53 10.08 -9.20 -0.06
N ALA A 54 10.90 -8.36 0.57
CA ALA A 54 10.97 -6.92 0.27
C ALA A 54 11.29 -6.58 -1.20
N GLN A 55 12.25 -7.29 -1.81
CA GLN A 55 12.61 -7.08 -3.20
C GLN A 55 11.47 -7.49 -4.14
N GLY A 56 10.79 -8.59 -3.82
CA GLY A 56 9.64 -9.07 -4.57
C GLY A 56 8.46 -8.11 -4.55
N ILE A 57 8.17 -7.52 -3.38
CA ILE A 57 7.18 -6.43 -3.23
C ILE A 57 7.51 -5.32 -4.24
N VAL A 58 8.70 -4.72 -4.13
CA VAL A 58 9.06 -3.55 -4.95
C VAL A 58 9.12 -3.88 -6.44
N ARG A 59 9.68 -5.03 -6.82
CA ARG A 59 9.73 -5.48 -8.22
C ARG A 59 8.33 -5.67 -8.79
N SER A 60 7.40 -6.22 -8.01
CA SER A 60 6.03 -6.41 -8.45
C SER A 60 5.31 -5.07 -8.64
N LEU A 61 5.50 -4.11 -7.72
CA LEU A 61 4.96 -2.75 -7.86
C LEU A 61 5.51 -2.07 -9.12
N ILE A 62 6.83 -2.09 -9.33
CA ILE A 62 7.45 -1.54 -10.55
C ILE A 62 6.88 -2.20 -11.81
N ALA A 63 6.76 -3.53 -11.83
CA ALA A 63 6.22 -4.25 -12.98
C ALA A 63 4.77 -3.85 -13.27
N GLN A 64 3.93 -3.73 -12.24
CA GLN A 64 2.54 -3.30 -12.37
C GLN A 64 2.44 -1.87 -12.89
N LEU A 65 3.25 -0.93 -12.38
CA LEU A 65 3.34 0.43 -12.91
C LEU A 65 3.70 0.46 -14.39
N LEU A 66 4.71 -0.30 -14.82
CA LEU A 66 5.11 -0.37 -16.24
C LEU A 66 4.00 -0.92 -17.15
N VAL A 67 3.19 -1.83 -16.62
CA VAL A 67 2.04 -2.40 -17.35
C VAL A 67 0.87 -1.43 -17.38
N CYS A 68 0.64 -0.69 -16.29
CA CYS A 68 -0.47 0.24 -16.17
C CYS A 68 -0.21 1.57 -16.89
N TYR A 69 1.03 2.04 -16.92
CA TYR A 69 1.41 3.32 -17.52
C TYR A 69 2.51 3.14 -18.56
N HIS A 70 2.16 3.32 -19.83
CA HIS A 70 3.08 3.08 -20.97
C HIS A 70 3.87 4.31 -21.42
N GLU A 71 3.59 5.49 -20.87
CA GLU A 71 4.19 6.76 -21.31
C GLU A 71 5.43 7.17 -20.50
N PHE A 72 5.99 6.27 -19.70
CA PHE A 72 7.27 6.53 -19.05
C PHE A 72 8.35 6.90 -20.08
N ASP A 73 9.14 7.94 -19.79
CA ASP A 73 10.22 8.36 -20.69
C ASP A 73 11.17 7.18 -20.96
N SER A 74 11.46 6.95 -22.23
CA SER A 74 12.50 6.04 -22.70
C SER A 74 13.84 6.17 -21.95
N ARG A 75 14.19 7.36 -21.43
CA ARG A 75 15.37 7.58 -20.59
C ARG A 75 15.25 6.88 -19.24
N LEU A 76 14.09 7.00 -18.59
CA LEU A 76 13.77 6.32 -17.34
C LEU A 76 13.82 4.81 -17.56
N ILE A 77 13.19 4.29 -18.61
CA ILE A 77 13.24 2.85 -18.95
C ILE A 77 14.67 2.37 -19.17
N LYS A 78 15.52 3.15 -19.86
CA LYS A 78 16.94 2.83 -20.02
C LYS A 78 17.73 2.88 -18.72
N GLN A 79 17.37 3.75 -17.79
CA GLN A 79 17.94 3.77 -16.44
C GLN A 79 17.52 2.52 -15.67
N LEU A 80 16.25 2.11 -15.70
CA LEU A 80 15.77 0.87 -15.09
C LEU A 80 16.57 -0.35 -15.54
N LEU A 81 16.81 -0.48 -16.85
CA LEU A 81 17.58 -1.59 -17.42
C LEU A 81 19.06 -1.59 -17.02
N LYS A 82 19.59 -0.45 -16.57
CA LYS A 82 20.97 -0.30 -16.10
C LYS A 82 21.07 -0.31 -14.57
N SER A 83 19.96 -0.08 -13.88
CA SER A 83 19.90 -0.04 -12.44
C SER A 83 20.17 -1.43 -11.86
N ASP A 84 20.86 -1.44 -10.73
CA ASP A 84 21.06 -2.64 -9.94
C ASP A 84 19.76 -3.00 -9.20
N LEU A 85 18.84 -3.62 -9.94
CA LEU A 85 17.54 -4.08 -9.45
C LEU A 85 17.66 -5.31 -8.54
N ASP A 86 18.88 -5.75 -8.20
CA ASP A 86 19.15 -6.80 -7.21
C ASP A 86 19.30 -6.25 -5.79
N HIS A 87 19.47 -4.94 -5.65
CA HIS A 87 19.58 -4.28 -4.35
C HIS A 87 18.31 -3.53 -3.99
N LEU A 88 17.90 -3.66 -2.72
CA LEU A 88 16.63 -3.13 -2.24
C LEU A 88 16.57 -1.59 -2.28
N LYS A 89 17.66 -0.92 -1.93
CA LYS A 89 17.70 0.55 -1.89
C LYS A 89 17.57 1.18 -3.30
N PRO A 90 18.33 0.75 -4.32
CA PRO A 90 18.09 1.17 -5.70
C PRO A 90 16.67 0.86 -6.20
N LEU A 91 16.11 -0.29 -5.83
CA LEU A 91 14.72 -0.65 -6.17
C LEU A 91 13.71 0.35 -5.59
N CYS A 92 13.82 0.68 -4.30
CA CYS A 92 12.93 1.65 -3.66
C CYS A 92 13.05 3.05 -4.30
N ALA A 93 14.29 3.53 -4.53
CA ALA A 93 14.52 4.82 -5.18
C ALA A 93 13.96 4.85 -6.61
N THR A 94 14.06 3.73 -7.31
CA THR A 94 13.49 3.56 -8.65
C THR A 94 11.97 3.67 -8.65
N LEU A 95 11.31 2.97 -7.72
CA LEU A 95 9.87 3.03 -7.55
C LEU A 95 9.39 4.46 -7.28
N GLU A 96 10.09 5.17 -6.38
CA GLU A 96 9.80 6.57 -6.06
C GLU A 96 9.89 7.49 -7.28
N ILE A 97 10.96 7.38 -8.08
CA ILE A 97 11.12 8.15 -9.33
C ILE A 97 9.95 7.87 -10.27
N MET A 98 9.58 6.60 -10.47
CA MET A 98 8.47 6.24 -11.34
C MET A 98 7.14 6.84 -10.87
N ILE A 99 6.84 6.78 -9.57
CA ILE A 99 5.63 7.38 -9.00
C ILE A 99 5.62 8.90 -9.16
N ASN A 100 6.78 9.56 -9.04
CA ASN A 100 6.90 11.01 -9.22
C ASN A 100 6.68 11.47 -10.66
N GLU A 101 7.00 10.64 -11.65
CA GLU A 101 6.80 10.94 -13.08
C GLU A 101 5.34 10.77 -13.54
N LEU A 102 4.50 10.11 -12.73
CA LEU A 102 3.10 9.91 -13.07
C LEU A 102 2.36 11.25 -13.28
N PRO A 103 1.38 11.29 -14.20
CA PRO A 103 0.55 12.46 -14.43
C PRO A 103 -0.37 12.76 -13.24
N GLU A 104 -1.30 13.71 -13.40
CA GLU A 104 -2.31 14.01 -12.38
C GLU A 104 -3.33 12.87 -12.29
N VAL A 105 -2.96 11.82 -11.56
CA VAL A 105 -3.70 10.57 -11.40
C VAL A 105 -3.69 10.14 -9.93
N VAL A 106 -4.61 9.25 -9.58
CA VAL A 106 -4.61 8.61 -8.25
C VAL A 106 -4.04 7.21 -8.38
N LEU A 107 -2.89 6.97 -7.75
CA LEU A 107 -2.28 5.65 -7.62
C LEU A 107 -2.57 5.09 -6.22
N THR A 108 -3.19 3.92 -6.17
CA THR A 108 -3.39 3.21 -4.91
C THR A 108 -2.56 1.95 -4.85
N CYS A 109 -1.64 1.91 -3.89
CA CYS A 109 -0.77 0.78 -3.60
C CYS A 109 -1.37 -0.04 -2.46
N ILE A 110 -1.57 -1.33 -2.71
CA ILE A 110 -2.14 -2.27 -1.74
C ILE A 110 -1.11 -3.34 -1.42
N ILE A 111 -0.75 -3.46 -0.14
CA ILE A 111 0.10 -4.54 0.37
C ILE A 111 -0.75 -5.42 1.27
N ASP A 112 -1.15 -6.58 0.77
CA ASP A 112 -1.98 -7.52 1.50
C ASP A 112 -1.16 -8.50 2.35
N ALA A 113 -1.61 -8.73 3.58
CA ALA A 113 -1.06 -9.69 4.54
C ALA A 113 0.40 -9.46 4.94
N ILE A 114 0.78 -8.22 5.27
CA ILE A 114 2.16 -7.81 5.55
C ILE A 114 2.85 -8.59 6.69
N THR A 115 2.07 -9.11 7.64
CA THR A 115 2.60 -9.89 8.78
C THR A 115 3.24 -11.22 8.36
N MET A 116 3.05 -11.66 7.12
CA MET A 116 3.68 -12.86 6.59
C MET A 116 5.22 -12.75 6.50
N HIS A 117 5.77 -11.54 6.61
CA HIS A 117 7.22 -11.30 6.62
C HIS A 117 7.83 -11.11 8.02
N GLU A 118 7.05 -11.29 9.09
CA GLU A 118 7.51 -11.18 10.49
C GLU A 118 8.22 -12.44 11.02
N ASP A 119 8.34 -13.49 10.21
CA ASP A 119 8.91 -14.78 10.61
C ASP A 119 10.43 -14.75 10.81
N SER A 120 11.12 -13.77 10.22
CA SER A 120 12.56 -13.54 10.37
C SER A 120 12.85 -12.07 10.61
N GLU A 121 13.71 -11.75 11.58
CA GLU A 121 14.11 -10.36 11.86
C GLU A 121 14.78 -9.69 10.66
N ALA A 122 15.62 -10.43 9.91
CA ALA A 122 16.29 -9.90 8.73
C ALA A 122 15.29 -9.58 7.60
N ARG A 123 14.29 -10.44 7.40
CA ARG A 123 13.22 -10.21 6.41
C ARG A 123 12.33 -9.05 6.84
N CYS A 124 11.95 -9.03 8.11
CA CYS A 124 11.15 -7.97 8.71
C CYS A 124 11.80 -6.60 8.51
N LYS A 125 13.09 -6.43 8.83
CA LYS A 125 13.82 -5.15 8.64
C LYS A 125 13.82 -4.66 7.20
N LYS A 126 13.98 -5.56 6.24
CA LYS A 126 13.92 -5.19 4.80
C LYS A 126 12.53 -4.74 4.39
N VAL A 127 11.48 -5.40 4.88
CA VAL A 127 10.09 -5.02 4.62
C VAL A 127 9.71 -3.73 5.34
N GLU A 128 10.21 -3.51 6.56
CA GLU A 128 10.06 -2.24 7.27
C GLU A 128 10.64 -1.09 6.44
N TYR A 129 11.82 -1.27 5.84
CA TYR A 129 12.40 -0.27 4.96
C TYR A 129 11.52 0.06 3.74
N VAL A 130 10.91 -0.96 3.12
CA VAL A 130 9.96 -0.74 2.01
C VAL A 130 8.73 0.04 2.48
N LEU A 131 8.15 -0.33 3.62
CA LEU A 131 7.01 0.37 4.18
C LEU A 131 7.33 1.82 4.53
N ASP A 132 8.49 2.07 5.14
CA ASP A 132 8.95 3.43 5.46
C ASP A 132 9.04 4.28 4.19
N THR A 133 9.64 3.74 3.10
CA THR A 133 9.67 4.44 1.80
C THR A 133 8.27 4.73 1.26
N LEU A 134 7.35 3.76 1.28
CA LEU A 134 6.00 3.97 0.76
C LEU A 134 5.19 4.97 1.60
N ILE A 135 5.40 4.98 2.91
CA ILE A 135 4.82 5.98 3.82
C ILE A 135 5.39 7.35 3.52
N GLU A 136 6.72 7.48 3.35
CA GLU A 136 7.36 8.74 2.97
C GLU A 136 6.83 9.27 1.62
N ILE A 137 6.62 8.40 0.63
CA ILE A 137 6.00 8.76 -0.66
C ILE A 137 4.58 9.28 -0.44
N ALA A 138 3.78 8.62 0.40
CA ALA A 138 2.42 9.03 0.72
C ALA A 138 2.35 10.35 1.51
N GLU A 139 3.33 10.62 2.38
CA GLU A 139 3.41 11.86 3.15
C GLU A 139 3.96 13.04 2.33
N SER A 140 4.82 12.78 1.35
CA SER A 140 5.49 13.80 0.53
C SER A 140 4.66 14.17 -0.71
N ASP A 141 3.54 14.87 -0.53
CA ASP A 141 2.60 15.21 -1.62
C ASP A 141 2.84 16.61 -2.24
N ASN A 142 3.69 17.45 -1.62
CA ASN A 142 3.71 18.88 -1.92
C ASN A 142 4.23 19.27 -3.32
N GLU A 143 4.94 18.36 -4.02
CA GLU A 143 5.54 18.63 -5.34
C GLU A 143 5.10 17.61 -6.42
N ARG A 144 4.34 16.57 -6.04
CA ARG A 144 3.94 15.49 -6.94
C ARG A 144 2.59 15.81 -7.58
N ARG A 145 2.42 15.44 -8.86
CA ARG A 145 1.13 15.54 -9.56
C ARG A 145 0.20 14.37 -9.25
N CYS A 146 0.79 13.20 -8.99
CA CYS A 146 0.06 11.98 -8.65
C CYS A 146 -0.29 11.94 -7.16
N VAL A 147 -1.54 11.64 -6.83
CA VAL A 147 -1.99 11.36 -5.47
C VAL A 147 -1.68 9.90 -5.14
N PHE A 148 -0.78 9.68 -4.18
CA PHE A 148 -0.40 8.33 -3.77
C PHE A 148 -1.13 7.90 -2.50
N LYS A 149 -1.87 6.79 -2.58
CA LYS A 149 -2.57 6.19 -1.45
C LYS A 149 -1.96 4.83 -1.11
N LEU A 150 -1.71 4.60 0.17
CA LEU A 150 -1.16 3.34 0.66
C LEU A 150 -2.18 2.61 1.54
N LEU A 151 -2.53 1.38 1.15
CA LEU A 151 -3.33 0.47 1.94
C LEU A 151 -2.50 -0.74 2.34
N VAL A 152 -2.33 -0.97 3.63
CA VAL A 152 -1.63 -2.16 4.14
C VAL A 152 -2.60 -3.03 4.91
N THR A 153 -2.65 -4.33 4.64
CA THR A 153 -3.49 -5.26 5.40
C THR A 153 -2.64 -6.24 6.22
N SER A 154 -3.20 -6.73 7.32
CA SER A 154 -2.57 -7.77 8.14
C SER A 154 -3.60 -8.78 8.65
N PRO A 155 -3.41 -10.10 8.46
CA PRO A 155 -4.30 -11.14 9.00
C PRO A 155 -4.18 -11.28 10.52
N ARG A 156 -3.17 -10.67 11.15
CA ARG A 156 -2.88 -10.74 12.58
C ARG A 156 -2.39 -9.39 13.09
N VAL A 157 -2.39 -9.21 14.41
CA VAL A 157 -1.79 -8.03 15.03
C VAL A 157 -0.30 -8.02 14.74
N SER A 158 0.13 -7.06 13.92
CA SER A 158 1.56 -6.84 13.71
C SER A 158 2.18 -6.29 14.99
N ARG A 159 3.29 -6.90 15.41
CA ARG A 159 4.10 -6.38 16.54
C ARG A 159 5.16 -5.37 16.09
N ARG A 160 5.30 -5.15 14.77
CA ARG A 160 6.40 -4.40 14.15
C ARG A 160 5.92 -3.24 13.28
N TYR A 161 4.86 -3.45 12.51
CA TYR A 161 4.34 -2.50 11.53
C TYR A 161 3.26 -1.58 12.11
N GLY A 162 2.53 -2.01 13.14
CA GLY A 162 1.38 -1.25 13.68
C GLY A 162 1.73 0.12 14.27
N ALA A 163 2.92 0.29 14.84
CA ALA A 163 3.37 1.59 15.37
C ALA A 163 3.82 2.56 14.27
N ARG A 164 4.33 2.03 13.14
CA ARG A 164 4.81 2.82 12.00
C ARG A 164 3.66 3.42 11.21
N THR A 165 2.56 2.67 11.09
CA THR A 165 1.33 3.13 10.43
C THR A 165 0.37 3.85 11.37
N GLY A 166 0.81 4.37 12.52
CA GLY A 166 -0.08 5.02 13.50
C GLY A 166 0.53 6.18 14.29
N GLY A 167 1.80 6.53 14.02
CA GLY A 167 2.56 7.48 14.86
C GLY A 167 2.76 8.88 14.30
N LYS A 168 2.45 9.13 13.02
CA LYS A 168 2.48 10.47 12.41
C LYS A 168 1.08 10.78 11.87
N ALA A 169 0.71 12.06 11.84
CA ALA A 169 -0.65 12.59 11.66
C ALA A 169 -1.45 12.15 10.41
N CYS A 170 -0.97 11.16 9.64
CA CYS A 170 -1.47 10.73 8.34
C CYS A 170 -2.00 9.27 8.31
N ALA A 171 -1.95 8.52 9.42
CA ALA A 171 -2.24 7.09 9.38
C ALA A 171 -3.41 6.68 10.29
N SER A 172 -4.57 6.41 9.67
CA SER A 172 -5.72 5.82 10.35
C SER A 172 -5.58 4.28 10.31
N VAL A 173 -5.20 3.69 11.44
CA VAL A 173 -5.25 2.22 11.60
C VAL A 173 -6.71 1.82 11.81
N LEU A 174 -7.30 1.24 10.77
CA LEU A 174 -8.64 0.68 10.82
C LEU A 174 -8.57 -0.79 11.27
N THR A 175 -9.11 -1.06 12.46
CA THR A 175 -9.22 -2.44 12.95
C THR A 175 -10.56 -3.04 12.56
N MET A 176 -10.51 -4.15 11.81
CA MET A 176 -11.67 -4.92 11.43
C MET A 176 -12.13 -5.80 12.62
N PRO A 177 -13.41 -5.75 13.01
CA PRO A 177 -13.95 -6.62 14.05
C PRO A 177 -13.94 -8.10 13.60
N GLU A 178 -13.81 -9.00 14.57
CA GLU A 178 -13.71 -10.45 14.36
C GLU A 178 -14.98 -11.08 13.75
N LYS A 179 -16.12 -10.40 13.90
CA LYS A 179 -17.38 -10.76 13.27
C LYS A 179 -17.89 -9.54 12.50
N VAL A 180 -17.96 -9.66 11.18
CA VAL A 180 -18.66 -8.70 10.32
C VAL A 180 -20.05 -9.27 10.05
N ALA A 181 -21.10 -8.52 10.39
CA ALA A 181 -22.46 -8.95 10.15
C ALA A 181 -22.67 -9.27 8.65
N SER A 182 -23.32 -10.40 8.36
CA SER A 182 -23.61 -10.84 6.98
C SER A 182 -24.53 -9.87 6.24
N GLN A 183 -25.28 -9.05 6.99
CA GLN A 183 -26.01 -7.88 6.49
C GLN A 183 -25.87 -6.71 7.47
N GLY A 184 -25.38 -5.57 6.97
CA GLY A 184 -25.47 -4.27 7.64
C GLY A 184 -24.21 -3.78 8.38
N ALA A 185 -23.99 -2.46 8.33
CA ALA A 185 -22.93 -1.63 8.91
C ALA A 185 -21.57 -1.55 8.17
N PHE A 186 -20.88 -2.66 7.89
CA PHE A 186 -19.57 -2.60 7.20
C PHE A 186 -19.70 -2.50 5.66
N THR A 187 -20.88 -2.85 5.15
CA THR A 187 -21.16 -3.00 3.72
C THR A 187 -21.96 -1.85 3.14
N MET A 188 -22.58 -1.02 3.99
CA MET A 188 -23.30 0.18 3.56
C MET A 188 -23.08 1.28 4.61
N THR A 189 -22.69 2.44 4.11
CA THR A 189 -22.80 3.76 4.74
C THR A 189 -21.73 4.21 5.74
N LYS A 190 -21.00 3.33 6.45
CA LYS A 190 -20.07 3.79 7.53
C LYS A 190 -18.63 4.16 7.13
N TRP A 191 -18.26 3.99 5.87
CA TRP A 191 -16.96 4.52 5.38
C TRP A 191 -16.95 6.06 5.35
N GLY A 192 -18.11 6.69 5.21
CA GLY A 192 -18.26 8.14 5.21
C GLY A 192 -17.77 8.80 6.50
N ASP A 193 -18.10 8.21 7.66
CA ASP A 193 -17.73 8.75 8.97
C ASP A 193 -16.21 8.69 9.23
N TYR A 194 -15.55 7.64 8.75
CA TYR A 194 -14.08 7.50 8.88
C TYR A 194 -13.32 8.41 7.90
N MET A 195 -13.88 8.68 6.72
CA MET A 195 -13.32 9.62 5.75
C MET A 195 -13.63 11.09 6.11
N GLN A 196 -14.74 11.38 6.79
CA GLN A 196 -15.10 12.73 7.26
C GLN A 196 -14.35 13.17 8.52
N ALA A 197 -13.81 12.23 9.31
CA ALA A 197 -12.99 12.57 10.48
C ALA A 197 -11.67 13.30 10.12
N GLY A 198 -11.25 13.27 8.84
CA GLY A 198 -10.16 14.11 8.32
C GLY A 198 -10.56 15.56 8.03
N GLN A 199 -11.85 15.87 7.90
CA GLN A 199 -12.34 17.20 7.53
C GLN A 199 -12.69 18.12 8.71
N ILE A 200 -12.58 17.67 9.96
CA ILE A 200 -12.91 18.51 11.13
C ILE A 200 -11.68 19.31 11.57
N GLY A 201 -11.21 20.15 10.66
CA GLY A 201 -10.10 21.07 10.86
C GLY A 201 -10.38 22.49 10.38
N TYR A 202 -11.64 22.87 10.11
CA TYR A 202 -12.00 24.27 9.87
C TYR A 202 -13.45 24.54 10.26
N THR A 203 -13.66 25.07 11.46
CA THR A 203 -14.75 26.02 11.75
C THR A 203 -14.35 26.88 12.96
N GLY A 204 -14.14 28.18 12.73
CA GLY A 204 -14.03 29.21 13.78
C GLY A 204 -12.65 29.81 13.93
#